data_AF-A0A4U3AAC4-F1
#
_entry.id   AF-A0A4U3AAC4-F1
#
_cell.length_a   1.000
_cell.length_b   1.000
_cell.length_c   1.000
_cell.angle_alpha   90.00
_cell.angle_beta   90.00
_cell.angle_gamma   90.00
#
_symmetry.space_group_name_H-M   'P 1'
#
loop_
_entity.id
_entity.type
_entity.pdbx_description
1 polymer ?
#
loop_
_entity_poly.entity_id
_entity_poly.type
_entity_poly.pdbx_seq_one_letter_code
_entity_poly.pdbx_strand_id
1 'polypeptide(L)'
;MFKVKTNGRIKKIVMISAACTMMSMYGAPISSTEAAIRSHAPSVYVTPQNTAASDIISIDWSPIQTAPYTYWAVHNWNQGGEGGGYAGFQQQSGFDQTGKRTLHFALWDPIASNQAIKAEYLSPTSEASRFGGEGTGLKVQTTYNWKDSEWYRMTLRSWQEDGHTKFGQWIKDNKLNQWKLVAIMDHPVANVPFNYGLSMFQEDWAGNGQDVREARLKNGYSRNVSDKQWNSW
;
A
#
# COMPACT_ATOMS: atom_id res chain seq x y z
N MET A 1 -99.25 27.39 26.50
CA MET A 1 -99.11 28.65 25.73
C MET A 1 -97.69 28.72 25.18
N PHE A 2 -97.40 29.60 24.20
CA PHE A 2 -96.04 29.92 23.70
C PHE A 2 -95.08 30.31 24.87
N LYS A 3 -93.74 30.27 24.80
CA LYS A 3 -92.70 30.18 23.74
C LYS A 3 -91.42 29.59 24.43
N VAL A 4 -90.23 29.29 23.87
CA VAL A 4 -89.54 29.46 22.57
C VAL A 4 -88.42 28.37 22.46
N LYS A 5 -87.55 28.37 21.44
CA LYS A 5 -86.24 27.65 21.43
C LYS A 5 -85.07 28.62 21.64
N THR A 6 -84.05 28.21 22.41
CA THR A 6 -82.69 28.77 22.34
C THR A 6 -81.66 27.63 22.34
N ASN A 7 -80.78 27.59 21.34
CA ASN A 7 -79.92 26.44 21.07
C ASN A 7 -78.46 26.73 21.47
N GLY A 8 -78.18 26.66 22.78
CA GLY A 8 -76.85 26.93 23.35
C GLY A 8 -75.94 25.69 23.33
N ARG A 9 -74.96 25.64 22.42
CA ARG A 9 -73.95 24.56 22.39
C ARG A 9 -72.89 24.79 23.47
N ILE A 10 -72.88 23.95 24.51
CA ILE A 10 -71.74 23.80 25.43
C ILE A 10 -71.30 22.32 25.39
N LYS A 11 -69.99 22.07 25.23
CA LYS A 11 -69.43 20.70 25.11
C LYS A 11 -68.68 20.31 26.37
N LYS A 12 -69.01 19.11 26.88
CA LYS A 12 -68.18 18.16 27.66
C LYS A 12 -67.26 18.73 28.75
N ILE A 13 -67.46 18.23 29.97
CA ILE A 13 -66.43 17.39 30.61
C ILE A 13 -67.07 16.04 30.94
N VAL A 14 -66.37 14.95 30.63
CA VAL A 14 -66.58 13.62 31.23
C VAL A 14 -65.19 13.17 31.64
N MET A 15 -64.97 12.93 32.93
CA MET A 15 -63.69 12.40 33.39
C MET A 15 -63.58 10.93 33.00
N ILE A 16 -62.52 10.58 32.27
CA ILE A 16 -62.07 9.20 32.10
C ILE A 16 -60.70 9.14 32.77
N SER A 17 -60.61 8.42 33.87
CA SER A 17 -59.36 8.18 34.58
C SER A 17 -58.46 7.26 33.75
N ALA A 18 -57.46 7.85 33.09
CA ALA A 18 -56.46 7.08 32.35
C ALA A 18 -55.53 6.36 33.34
N ALA A 19 -55.55 5.01 33.32
CA ALA A 19 -54.55 4.22 34.00
C ALA A 19 -53.23 4.32 33.22
N CYS A 20 -52.22 4.97 33.80
CA CYS A 20 -50.88 5.02 33.23
C CYS A 20 -50.20 3.65 33.34
N THR A 21 -50.42 2.78 32.36
CA THR A 21 -49.56 1.61 32.14
C THR A 21 -48.17 2.11 31.74
N MET A 22 -47.30 2.29 32.73
CA MET A 22 -45.87 2.57 32.55
C MET A 22 -45.20 1.34 31.94
N MET A 23 -45.38 1.14 30.64
CA MET A 23 -44.72 0.10 29.89
C MET A 23 -43.25 0.47 29.75
N SER A 24 -42.43 -0.03 30.68
CA SER A 24 -41.00 0.22 30.73
C SER A 24 -40.36 -0.31 29.46
N MET A 25 -40.00 0.61 28.56
CA MET A 25 -39.10 0.29 27.45
C MET A 25 -37.69 0.04 28.01
N TYR A 26 -37.49 -1.15 28.54
CA TYR A 26 -36.19 -1.80 28.56
C TYR A 26 -35.78 -2.05 27.10
N GLY A 27 -35.36 -0.98 26.43
CA GLY A 27 -34.53 -1.13 25.25
C GLY A 27 -33.31 -1.93 25.70
N ALA A 28 -33.14 -3.13 25.16
CA ALA A 28 -31.88 -3.84 25.30
C ALA A 28 -30.78 -2.87 24.87
N PRO A 29 -29.69 -2.72 25.64
CA PRO A 29 -28.60 -1.87 25.22
C PRO A 29 -28.15 -2.36 23.84
N ILE A 30 -28.12 -1.45 22.86
CA ILE A 30 -27.46 -1.74 21.59
C ILE A 30 -26.06 -2.21 21.98
N SER A 31 -25.71 -3.43 21.60
CA SER A 31 -24.37 -3.93 21.88
C SER A 31 -23.41 -3.02 21.12
N SER A 32 -22.77 -2.13 21.85
CA SER A 32 -21.56 -1.46 21.40
C SER A 32 -20.46 -2.51 21.41
N THR A 33 -20.52 -3.41 20.42
CA THR A 33 -19.30 -3.91 19.81
C THR A 33 -18.51 -2.68 19.43
N GLU A 34 -17.50 -2.35 20.22
CA GLU A 34 -16.51 -1.36 19.84
C GLU A 34 -16.06 -1.74 18.43
N ALA A 35 -16.19 -0.82 17.48
CA ALA A 35 -15.68 -1.05 16.14
C ALA A 35 -14.18 -1.26 16.31
N ALA A 36 -13.74 -2.52 16.18
CA ALA A 36 -12.42 -2.97 16.63
C ALA A 36 -11.36 -1.96 16.16
N ILE A 37 -10.76 -1.26 17.12
CA ILE A 37 -9.96 -0.06 16.83
C ILE A 37 -8.78 -0.52 15.99
N ARG A 38 -8.89 -0.30 14.68
CA ARG A 38 -7.79 -0.52 13.75
C ARG A 38 -6.77 0.56 14.06
N SER A 39 -5.82 0.19 14.90
CA SER A 39 -4.62 0.97 15.15
C SER A 39 -3.95 1.32 13.82
N HIS A 40 -3.94 0.40 12.86
CA HIS A 40 -3.39 0.61 11.52
C HIS A 40 -4.31 1.44 10.61
N ALA A 41 -3.74 2.41 9.88
CA ALA A 41 -4.43 3.02 8.74
C ALA A 41 -4.81 1.94 7.69
N PRO A 42 -5.97 2.05 7.03
CA PRO A 42 -6.30 1.15 5.92
C PRO A 42 -5.30 1.27 4.77
N SER A 43 -4.71 0.15 4.34
CA SER A 43 -3.78 0.13 3.21
C SER A 43 -4.48 0.53 1.91
N VAL A 44 -3.84 1.38 1.12
CA VAL A 44 -4.37 1.93 -0.15
C VAL A 44 -3.60 1.34 -1.32
N TYR A 45 -4.31 0.82 -2.32
CA TYR A 45 -3.74 0.14 -3.48
C TYR A 45 -4.00 0.92 -4.78
N VAL A 46 -3.04 0.90 -5.71
CA VAL A 46 -3.20 1.40 -7.08
C VAL A 46 -2.71 0.34 -8.05
N THR A 47 -3.63 -0.26 -8.81
CA THR A 47 -3.36 -1.42 -9.66
C THR A 47 -3.57 -1.06 -11.14
N PRO A 48 -2.51 -0.84 -11.94
CA PRO A 48 -2.63 -0.67 -13.38
C PRO A 48 -3.38 -1.83 -14.05
N GLN A 49 -4.10 -1.52 -15.12
CA GLN A 49 -4.88 -2.48 -15.89
C GLN A 49 -4.13 -2.90 -17.16
N ASN A 50 -4.41 -4.11 -17.66
CA ASN A 50 -3.88 -4.63 -18.94
C ASN A 50 -2.34 -4.65 -19.05
N THR A 51 -1.62 -4.83 -17.94
CA THR A 51 -0.15 -4.88 -17.94
C THR A 51 0.38 -6.15 -18.59
N ALA A 52 1.01 -6.03 -19.75
CA ALA A 52 1.72 -7.13 -20.40
C ALA A 52 2.98 -7.55 -19.62
N ALA A 53 3.41 -8.81 -19.78
CA ALA A 53 4.65 -9.31 -19.21
C ALA A 53 5.84 -8.43 -19.63
N SER A 54 6.58 -7.90 -18.66
CA SER A 54 7.52 -6.79 -18.86
C SER A 54 8.90 -7.10 -18.32
N ASP A 55 9.95 -6.62 -18.99
CA ASP A 55 11.35 -6.77 -18.53
C ASP A 55 11.91 -5.52 -17.83
N ILE A 56 11.20 -4.39 -17.91
CA ILE A 56 11.42 -3.18 -17.11
C ILE A 56 10.07 -2.67 -16.62
N ILE A 57 10.00 -2.24 -15.35
CA ILE A 57 8.88 -1.47 -14.79
C ILE A 57 9.43 -0.20 -14.11
N SER A 58 8.72 0.92 -14.23
CA SER A 58 9.18 2.23 -13.77
C SER A 58 8.03 3.13 -13.34
N ILE A 59 8.24 3.94 -12.30
CA ILE A 59 7.26 4.95 -11.87
C ILE A 59 7.93 6.15 -11.19
N ASP A 60 7.35 7.35 -11.31
CA ASP A 60 7.72 8.51 -10.48
C ASP A 60 6.84 8.55 -9.21
N TRP A 61 7.49 8.68 -8.06
CA TRP A 61 6.87 8.82 -6.74
C TRP A 61 7.34 10.12 -6.06
N SER A 62 6.48 10.73 -5.24
CA SER A 62 6.80 11.90 -4.42
C SER A 62 6.07 11.87 -3.06
N PRO A 63 6.76 12.03 -1.93
CA PRO A 63 6.16 12.02 -0.60
C PRO A 63 5.61 13.41 -0.22
N ILE A 64 4.44 13.45 0.42
CA ILE A 64 3.77 14.70 0.82
C ILE A 64 3.48 14.72 2.33
N GLN A 65 2.97 13.61 2.88
CA GLN A 65 2.72 13.45 4.31
C GLN A 65 3.32 12.13 4.79
N THR A 66 4.35 12.21 5.64
CA THR A 66 5.29 11.12 5.92
C THR A 66 5.27 10.69 7.38
N ALA A 67 4.12 10.19 7.84
CA ALA A 67 4.01 9.56 9.15
C ALA A 67 5.06 8.43 9.32
N PRO A 68 5.59 8.22 10.54
CA PRO A 68 6.46 7.09 10.81
C PRO A 68 5.74 5.77 10.55
N TYR A 69 6.53 4.72 10.31
CA TYR A 69 6.07 3.35 10.05
C TYR A 69 5.17 3.23 8.81
N THR A 70 5.49 4.03 7.79
CA THR A 70 4.77 4.02 6.50
C THR A 70 5.61 3.38 5.41
N TYR A 71 5.05 2.39 4.71
CA TYR A 71 5.63 1.79 3.52
C TYR A 71 4.86 2.21 2.27
N TRP A 72 5.57 2.71 1.25
CA TRP A 72 5.06 2.88 -0.12
C TRP A 72 5.75 1.86 -1.02
N ALA A 73 5.15 0.68 -1.17
CA ALA A 73 5.57 -0.33 -2.13
C ALA A 73 5.16 0.11 -3.53
N VAL A 74 5.98 0.89 -4.24
CA VAL A 74 5.62 1.49 -5.55
C VAL A 74 5.67 0.49 -6.70
N HIS A 75 6.34 -0.64 -6.51
CA HIS A 75 6.28 -1.80 -7.41
C HIS A 75 6.01 -3.06 -6.60
N ASN A 76 5.04 -3.85 -7.03
CA ASN A 76 4.80 -5.24 -6.63
C ASN A 76 4.71 -6.07 -7.92
N TRP A 77 5.12 -7.34 -7.91
CA TRP A 77 5.02 -8.23 -9.07
C TRP A 77 4.99 -9.70 -8.67
N ASN A 78 4.42 -10.53 -9.55
CA ASN A 78 4.30 -11.99 -9.47
C ASN A 78 3.95 -12.51 -8.06
N GLN A 79 3.09 -11.81 -7.30
CA GLN A 79 2.75 -12.18 -5.92
C GLN A 79 2.20 -13.62 -5.88
N GLY A 80 2.77 -14.45 -4.98
CA GLY A 80 2.46 -15.88 -4.88
C GLY A 80 2.99 -16.76 -6.02
N GLY A 81 3.86 -16.23 -6.89
CA GLY A 81 4.46 -16.96 -8.02
C GLY A 81 5.97 -16.71 -8.16
N GLU A 82 6.53 -17.26 -9.23
CA GLU A 82 7.98 -17.32 -9.42
C GLU A 82 8.63 -15.94 -9.53
N GLY A 83 9.73 -15.75 -8.78
CA GLY A 83 10.43 -14.47 -8.65
C GLY A 83 9.54 -13.30 -8.24
N GLY A 84 8.45 -13.55 -7.51
CA GLY A 84 7.60 -12.50 -6.95
C GLY A 84 8.35 -11.61 -5.97
N GLY A 85 7.92 -10.36 -5.85
CA GLY A 85 8.55 -9.42 -4.95
C GLY A 85 7.88 -8.05 -4.87
N TYR A 86 8.53 -7.17 -4.11
CA TYR A 86 8.11 -5.78 -3.90
C TYR A 86 9.31 -4.84 -3.81
N ALA A 87 9.10 -3.56 -4.16
CA ALA A 87 10.11 -2.52 -4.03
C ALA A 87 9.46 -1.16 -3.75
N GLY A 88 10.12 -0.31 -2.96
CA GLY A 88 9.51 0.96 -2.55
C GLY A 88 10.30 1.80 -1.58
N PHE A 89 9.62 2.76 -0.94
CA PHE A 89 10.17 3.76 -0.04
C PHE A 89 9.58 3.57 1.36
N GLN A 90 10.38 3.74 2.43
CA GLN A 90 9.90 3.62 3.81
C GLN A 90 10.31 4.82 4.67
N GLN A 91 9.36 5.32 5.46
CA GLN A 91 9.61 6.19 6.62
C GLN A 91 9.64 5.30 7.86
N GLN A 92 10.83 4.90 8.33
CA GLN A 92 10.96 3.94 9.44
C GLN A 92 10.89 4.59 10.83
N SER A 93 11.06 5.91 10.94
CA SER A 93 10.90 6.69 12.16
C SER A 93 10.76 8.18 11.83
N GLY A 94 10.25 8.99 12.77
CA GLY A 94 10.05 10.43 12.59
C GLY A 94 8.91 10.79 11.61
N PHE A 95 8.46 12.05 11.64
CA PHE A 95 7.35 12.54 10.82
C PHE A 95 7.82 13.30 9.55
N ASP A 96 9.11 13.53 9.40
CA ASP A 96 9.69 14.40 8.36
C ASP A 96 11.04 13.85 7.81
N GLN A 97 11.73 14.67 7.01
CA GLN A 97 13.05 14.40 6.44
C GLN A 97 14.23 14.27 7.42
N THR A 98 14.02 14.38 8.74
CA THR A 98 15.02 14.02 9.77
C THR A 98 14.91 12.56 10.22
N GLY A 99 13.78 11.92 9.92
CA GLY A 99 13.50 10.52 10.23
C GLY A 99 14.33 9.51 9.43
N LYS A 100 14.35 8.24 9.86
CA LYS A 100 15.07 7.18 9.14
C LYS A 100 14.35 6.84 7.84
N ARG A 101 14.94 7.25 6.71
CA ARG A 101 14.40 7.04 5.36
C ARG A 101 15.19 5.98 4.59
N THR A 102 14.46 5.00 4.05
CA THR A 102 15.06 3.89 3.30
C THR A 102 14.33 3.62 1.98
N LEU A 103 15.03 2.93 1.08
CA LEU A 103 14.43 2.14 0.00
C LEU A 103 14.35 0.67 0.45
N HIS A 104 13.39 -0.05 -0.08
CA HIS A 104 13.24 -1.49 0.08
C HIS A 104 13.18 -2.16 -1.30
N PHE A 105 13.70 -3.38 -1.39
CA PHE A 105 13.62 -4.25 -2.56
C PHE A 105 13.71 -5.71 -2.10
N ALA A 106 12.67 -6.50 -2.32
CA ALA A 106 12.57 -7.88 -1.85
C ALA A 106 12.11 -8.82 -2.96
N LEU A 107 12.57 -10.07 -2.88
CA LEU A 107 12.09 -11.21 -3.65
C LEU A 107 11.76 -12.34 -2.67
N TRP A 108 10.57 -12.94 -2.81
CA TRP A 108 10.27 -14.21 -2.16
C TRP A 108 11.19 -15.32 -2.69
N ASP A 109 11.37 -16.40 -1.92
CA ASP A 109 12.21 -17.52 -2.34
C ASP A 109 11.69 -18.20 -3.63
N PRO A 110 12.58 -18.79 -4.44
CA PRO A 110 12.19 -19.40 -5.71
C PRO A 110 11.28 -20.62 -5.51
N ILE A 111 10.34 -20.82 -6.43
CA ILE A 111 9.38 -21.92 -6.35
C ILE A 111 9.92 -23.17 -7.06
N ALA A 112 10.56 -22.99 -8.22
CA ALA A 112 11.13 -24.08 -9.03
C ALA A 112 12.57 -24.46 -8.64
N SER A 113 13.16 -23.87 -7.58
CA SER A 113 14.57 -24.08 -7.23
C SER A 113 14.81 -23.97 -5.72
N ASN A 114 15.50 -24.96 -5.14
CA ASN A 114 15.93 -24.94 -3.74
C ASN A 114 17.20 -24.10 -3.50
N GLN A 115 17.71 -23.40 -4.52
CA GLN A 115 18.87 -22.52 -4.38
C GLN A 115 18.45 -21.17 -3.78
N ALA A 116 19.26 -20.62 -2.87
CA ALA A 116 19.01 -19.31 -2.30
C ALA A 116 19.32 -18.18 -3.29
N ILE A 117 18.48 -17.15 -3.29
CA ILE A 117 18.72 -15.87 -3.96
C ILE A 117 19.97 -15.21 -3.35
N LYS A 118 20.83 -14.62 -4.19
CA LYS A 118 22.05 -13.91 -3.75
C LYS A 118 21.93 -12.42 -4.04
N ALA A 119 22.63 -11.57 -3.29
CA ALA A 119 22.87 -10.18 -3.67
C ALA A 119 24.24 -10.08 -4.36
N GLU A 120 24.26 -9.80 -5.66
CA GLU A 120 25.50 -9.69 -6.46
C GLU A 120 26.04 -8.25 -6.47
N TYR A 121 25.14 -7.27 -6.37
CA TYR A 121 25.51 -5.88 -6.14
C TYR A 121 24.67 -5.31 -5.00
N LEU A 122 25.35 -4.55 -4.14
CA LEU A 122 24.77 -3.69 -3.11
C LEU A 122 25.45 -2.33 -3.20
N SER A 123 24.67 -1.24 -3.18
CA SER A 123 25.25 0.09 -3.04
C SER A 123 25.87 0.27 -1.63
N PRO A 124 26.80 1.23 -1.41
CA PRO A 124 27.47 1.39 -0.12
C PRO A 124 26.56 1.72 1.08
N THR A 125 25.26 1.98 0.87
CA THR A 125 24.27 2.16 1.94
C THR A 125 23.18 1.08 1.94
N SER A 126 23.39 -0.03 1.23
CA SER A 126 22.48 -1.17 1.08
C SER A 126 22.90 -2.36 1.92
N GLU A 127 21.96 -2.92 2.69
CA GLU A 127 22.14 -4.13 3.50
C GLU A 127 21.21 -5.24 3.00
N ALA A 128 21.75 -6.42 2.69
CA ALA A 128 20.97 -7.60 2.34
C ALA A 128 20.66 -8.44 3.60
N SER A 129 19.42 -8.90 3.74
CA SER A 129 18.97 -9.75 4.84
C SER A 129 17.83 -10.68 4.41
N ARG A 130 17.61 -11.75 5.17
CA ARG A 130 16.46 -12.65 4.96
C ARG A 130 15.19 -12.05 5.56
N PHE A 131 14.03 -12.40 5.03
CA PHE A 131 12.73 -12.09 5.64
C PHE A 131 11.85 -13.34 5.83
N GLY A 132 10.76 -13.15 6.57
CA GLY A 132 9.86 -14.20 7.05
C GLY A 132 8.51 -13.61 7.47
N GLY A 133 7.55 -14.46 7.82
CA GLY A 133 6.21 -14.08 8.32
C GLY A 133 5.15 -13.92 7.22
N GLU A 134 5.54 -13.42 6.05
CA GLU A 134 4.70 -13.25 4.85
C GLU A 134 5.11 -14.23 3.72
N GLY A 135 5.54 -15.43 4.09
CA GLY A 135 6.48 -16.23 3.29
C GLY A 135 7.93 -15.86 3.65
N THR A 136 8.90 -16.42 2.92
CA THR A 136 10.34 -16.16 3.12
C THR A 136 11.01 -15.68 1.83
N GLY A 137 12.17 -15.04 1.97
CA GLY A 137 12.90 -14.53 0.81
C GLY A 137 14.15 -13.71 1.18
N LEU A 138 14.74 -13.06 0.17
CA LEU A 138 15.83 -12.10 0.32
C LEU A 138 15.32 -10.68 0.14
N LYS A 139 15.69 -9.78 1.05
CA LYS A 139 15.43 -8.34 0.95
C LYS A 139 16.72 -7.53 1.03
N VAL A 140 16.73 -6.41 0.34
CA VAL A 140 17.71 -5.34 0.46
C VAL A 140 17.02 -4.10 1.02
N GLN A 141 17.59 -3.55 2.08
CA GLN A 141 17.20 -2.27 2.67
C GLN A 141 18.33 -1.28 2.42
N THR A 142 18.02 -0.13 1.81
CA THR A 142 19.03 0.89 1.49
C THR A 142 18.74 2.19 2.21
N THR A 143 19.68 2.72 2.99
CA THR A 143 19.53 4.06 3.59
C THR A 143 19.61 5.11 2.48
N TYR A 144 18.54 5.89 2.32
CA TYR A 144 18.39 6.87 1.24
C TYR A 144 17.53 8.04 1.73
N ASN A 145 18.16 9.20 1.91
CA ASN A 145 17.55 10.38 2.52
C ASN A 145 16.71 11.18 1.51
N TRP A 146 15.68 10.53 0.94
CA TRP A 146 14.71 11.15 0.04
C TRP A 146 13.97 12.32 0.73
N LYS A 147 13.49 13.28 -0.07
CA LYS A 147 13.04 14.60 0.41
C LYS A 147 11.58 14.88 0.08
N ASP A 148 10.97 15.69 0.94
CA ASP A 148 9.54 15.99 0.91
C ASP A 148 9.18 16.87 -0.30
N SER A 149 8.09 16.53 -0.98
CA SER A 149 7.66 17.11 -2.27
C SER A 149 8.64 16.98 -3.45
N GLU A 150 9.79 16.33 -3.28
CA GLU A 150 10.70 16.01 -4.39
C GLU A 150 10.23 14.75 -5.14
N TRP A 151 10.64 14.62 -6.40
CA TRP A 151 10.26 13.49 -7.27
C TRP A 151 11.40 12.49 -7.45
N TYR A 152 11.10 11.21 -7.24
CA TYR A 152 12.04 10.11 -7.43
C TYR A 152 11.49 9.09 -8.41
N ARG A 153 12.31 8.62 -9.36
CA ARG A 153 11.93 7.53 -10.27
C ARG A 153 12.48 6.21 -9.75
N MET A 154 11.63 5.27 -9.35
CA MET A 154 12.06 3.90 -9.10
C MET A 154 11.86 3.07 -10.37
N THR A 155 12.92 2.42 -10.82
CA THR A 155 12.91 1.54 -12.00
C THR A 155 13.49 0.19 -11.61
N LEU A 156 12.77 -0.88 -11.92
CA LEU A 156 13.26 -2.26 -11.78
C LEU A 156 13.46 -2.87 -13.17
N ARG A 157 14.45 -3.75 -13.30
CA ARG A 157 14.67 -4.56 -14.52
C ARG A 157 14.91 -6.02 -14.14
N SER A 158 14.29 -6.92 -14.88
CA SER A 158 14.63 -8.35 -14.92
C SER A 158 15.45 -8.64 -16.19
N TRP A 159 16.53 -9.44 -16.13
CA TRP A 159 17.21 -9.95 -17.32
C TRP A 159 17.79 -11.34 -17.11
N GLN A 160 18.20 -11.99 -18.20
CA GLN A 160 18.77 -13.32 -18.20
C GLN A 160 20.29 -13.26 -18.30
N GLU A 161 20.96 -14.06 -17.48
CA GLU A 161 22.42 -14.12 -17.38
C GLU A 161 22.80 -15.46 -16.74
N ASP A 162 23.68 -16.24 -17.37
CA ASP A 162 24.16 -17.56 -16.91
C ASP A 162 23.07 -18.58 -16.49
N GLY A 163 21.89 -18.50 -17.10
CA GLY A 163 20.74 -19.38 -16.80
C GLY A 163 19.94 -18.96 -15.56
N HIS A 164 20.29 -17.84 -14.93
CA HIS A 164 19.57 -17.22 -13.82
C HIS A 164 18.81 -15.97 -14.31
N THR A 165 17.81 -15.55 -13.53
CA THR A 165 17.19 -14.23 -13.70
C THR A 165 17.82 -13.25 -12.73
N LYS A 166 18.42 -12.18 -13.25
CA LYS A 166 18.89 -11.05 -12.45
C LYS A 166 17.75 -10.04 -12.29
N PHE A 167 17.50 -9.57 -11.06
CA PHE A 167 16.59 -8.47 -10.78
C PHE A 167 17.37 -7.29 -10.19
N GLY A 168 17.34 -6.14 -10.85
CA GLY A 168 18.01 -4.92 -10.39
C GLY A 168 17.05 -3.82 -9.99
N GLN A 169 17.42 -3.03 -8.98
CA GLN A 169 16.72 -1.80 -8.58
C GLN A 169 17.59 -0.58 -8.89
N TRP A 170 17.01 0.41 -9.57
CA TRP A 170 17.57 1.74 -9.77
C TRP A 170 16.65 2.80 -9.18
N ILE A 171 17.27 3.87 -8.67
CA ILE A 171 16.60 5.07 -8.19
C ILE A 171 17.16 6.29 -8.92
N LYS A 172 16.28 7.14 -9.42
CA LYS A 172 16.63 8.46 -9.96
C LYS A 172 16.15 9.55 -9.01
N ASP A 173 17.02 10.49 -8.68
CA ASP A 173 16.58 11.82 -8.22
C ASP A 173 16.24 12.65 -9.46
N ASN A 174 14.97 13.04 -9.63
CA ASN A 174 14.54 13.77 -10.82
C ASN A 174 14.97 15.24 -10.81
N LYS A 175 15.29 15.84 -9.65
CA LYS A 175 15.74 17.23 -9.52
C LYS A 175 17.23 17.37 -9.80
N LEU A 176 18.04 16.44 -9.30
CA LEU A 176 19.47 16.34 -9.60
C LEU A 176 19.74 15.67 -10.96
N ASN A 177 18.73 15.05 -11.57
CA ASN A 177 18.82 14.23 -12.77
C ASN A 177 19.80 13.03 -12.66
N GLN A 178 20.05 12.55 -11.44
CA GLN A 178 21.06 11.53 -11.14
C GLN A 178 20.42 10.15 -10.91
N TRP A 179 20.90 9.14 -11.63
CA TRP A 179 20.60 7.73 -11.37
C TRP A 179 21.60 7.12 -10.39
N LYS A 180 21.12 6.17 -9.58
CA LYS A 180 21.95 5.27 -8.77
C LYS A 180 21.42 3.83 -8.93
N LEU A 181 22.32 2.89 -9.17
CA LEU A 181 22.05 1.47 -8.96
C LEU A 181 21.99 1.22 -7.45
N VAL A 182 20.96 0.52 -6.98
CA VAL A 182 20.72 0.26 -5.56
C VAL A 182 21.17 -1.14 -5.19
N ALA A 183 20.71 -2.13 -5.93
CA ALA A 183 21.08 -3.54 -5.75
C ALA A 183 20.83 -4.36 -7.02
N ILE A 184 21.48 -5.52 -7.11
CA ILE A 184 21.17 -6.60 -8.05
C ILE A 184 21.04 -7.89 -7.25
N MET A 185 19.92 -8.59 -7.42
CA MET A 185 19.65 -9.90 -6.85
C MET A 185 19.65 -10.98 -7.93
N ASP A 186 20.35 -12.08 -7.65
CA ASP A 186 20.49 -13.28 -8.47
C ASP A 186 19.40 -14.29 -8.10
N HIS A 187 18.41 -14.47 -8.97
CA HIS A 187 17.33 -15.43 -8.79
C HIS A 187 17.61 -16.70 -9.60
N PRO A 188 17.80 -17.87 -8.96
CA PRO A 188 18.31 -19.10 -9.58
C PRO A 188 17.23 -19.90 -10.34
N VAL A 189 16.43 -19.19 -11.13
CA VAL A 189 15.43 -19.71 -12.09
C VAL A 189 15.46 -18.80 -13.32
N ALA A 190 15.52 -19.40 -14.51
CA ALA A 190 15.54 -18.68 -15.79
C ALA A 190 14.16 -18.10 -16.17
N ASN A 191 14.20 -17.07 -17.02
CA ASN A 191 13.08 -16.48 -17.75
C ASN A 191 11.91 -15.99 -16.88
N VAL A 192 12.22 -15.27 -15.79
CA VAL A 192 11.22 -14.70 -14.88
C VAL A 192 11.06 -13.17 -15.07
N PRO A 193 10.23 -12.70 -16.00
CA PRO A 193 9.89 -11.27 -16.11
C PRO A 193 8.86 -10.84 -15.07
N PHE A 194 8.55 -9.54 -15.05
CA PHE A 194 7.39 -8.99 -14.34
C PHE A 194 6.12 -9.38 -15.11
N ASN A 195 5.53 -10.53 -14.79
CA ASN A 195 4.42 -11.14 -15.55
C ASN A 195 3.04 -10.55 -15.18
N TYR A 196 2.76 -10.40 -13.89
CA TYR A 196 1.45 -10.01 -13.37
C TYR A 196 1.56 -9.37 -11.98
N GLY A 197 0.41 -8.93 -11.43
CA GLY A 197 0.34 -8.41 -10.06
C GLY A 197 0.92 -7.00 -9.88
N LEU A 198 1.22 -6.29 -10.99
CA LEU A 198 1.72 -4.93 -10.95
C LEU A 198 0.75 -4.02 -10.19
N SER A 199 1.23 -3.49 -9.07
CA SER A 199 0.47 -2.63 -8.16
C SER A 199 1.40 -1.81 -7.26
N MET A 200 0.93 -0.62 -6.86
CA MET A 200 1.44 0.05 -5.67
C MET A 200 0.56 -0.31 -4.46
N PHE A 201 1.15 -0.35 -3.26
CA PHE A 201 0.41 -0.08 -2.02
C PHE A 201 1.07 0.95 -1.10
N GLN A 202 0.24 1.62 -0.29
CA GLN A 202 0.63 2.41 0.88
C GLN A 202 0.12 1.67 2.14
N GLU A 203 0.98 1.46 3.13
CA GLU A 203 0.71 0.68 4.35
C GLU A 203 1.19 1.39 5.62
N ASP A 204 0.47 1.16 6.72
CA ASP A 204 0.87 1.41 8.11
C ASP A 204 1.23 0.07 8.76
N TRP A 205 2.51 -0.15 9.11
CA TRP A 205 2.95 -1.41 9.70
C TRP A 205 3.02 -1.44 11.23
N ALA A 206 2.77 -0.31 11.93
CA ALA A 206 2.97 -0.20 13.38
C ALA A 206 1.71 0.15 14.19
N GLY A 207 0.63 0.55 13.52
CA GLY A 207 -0.63 0.87 14.18
C GLY A 207 -0.73 2.32 14.65
N ASN A 208 -0.29 3.27 13.82
CA ASN A 208 -0.42 4.71 14.05
C ASN A 208 -1.35 5.36 12.99
N GLY A 209 -2.54 4.82 12.85
CA GLY A 209 -3.50 5.07 11.77
C GLY A 209 -4.23 6.39 11.83
N GLN A 210 -4.15 7.10 12.97
CA GLN A 210 -4.53 8.50 13.08
C GLN A 210 -3.59 9.45 12.31
N ASP A 211 -2.37 9.01 11.99
CA ASP A 211 -1.38 9.83 11.30
C ASP A 211 -1.64 9.81 9.77
N VAL A 212 -1.80 11.00 9.17
CA VAL A 212 -2.12 11.12 7.75
C VAL A 212 -0.89 10.78 6.89
N ARG A 213 -1.14 10.02 5.81
CA ARG A 213 -0.13 9.49 4.89
C ARG A 213 -0.52 9.79 3.45
N GLU A 214 0.33 10.53 2.75
CA GLU A 214 0.11 10.92 1.35
C GLU A 214 1.43 10.82 0.57
N ALA A 215 1.38 10.13 -0.55
CA ALA A 215 2.35 10.25 -1.62
C ALA A 215 1.63 10.35 -2.98
N ARG A 216 2.33 10.87 -3.98
CA ARG A 216 1.82 11.08 -5.34
C ARG A 216 2.57 10.22 -6.33
N LEU A 217 1.83 9.63 -7.26
CA LEU A 217 2.35 8.89 -8.41
C LEU A 217 2.18 9.69 -9.70
N LYS A 218 3.04 9.40 -10.68
CA LYS A 218 2.84 9.70 -12.10
C LYS A 218 3.78 8.83 -12.94
N ASN A 219 3.67 8.90 -14.27
CA ASN A 219 4.65 8.33 -15.18
C ASN A 219 4.91 6.83 -14.93
N GLY A 220 3.84 6.06 -14.74
CA GLY A 220 3.88 4.59 -14.75
C GLY A 220 4.22 4.11 -16.15
N TYR A 221 5.26 3.30 -16.27
CA TYR A 221 5.71 2.73 -17.53
C TYR A 221 6.18 1.29 -17.34
N SER A 222 5.93 0.45 -18.33
CA SER A 222 6.59 -0.85 -18.45
C SER A 222 7.12 -1.08 -19.86
N ARG A 223 8.16 -1.90 -20.00
CA ARG A 223 8.68 -2.33 -21.29
C ARG A 223 8.33 -3.80 -21.51
N ASN A 224 7.51 -4.08 -22.53
CA ASN A 224 7.04 -5.42 -22.86
C ASN A 224 8.22 -6.35 -23.18
N VAL A 225 8.18 -7.58 -22.68
CA VAL A 225 9.24 -8.58 -22.85
C VAL A 225 9.39 -9.05 -24.30
N SER A 226 8.33 -9.06 -25.12
CA SER A 226 8.36 -9.63 -26.48
C SER A 226 8.81 -8.64 -27.56
N ASP A 227 8.15 -7.48 -27.67
CA ASP A 227 8.37 -6.47 -28.73
C ASP A 227 9.28 -5.30 -28.31
N LYS A 228 9.68 -5.26 -27.03
CA LYS A 228 10.46 -4.21 -26.37
C LYS A 228 9.85 -2.81 -26.42
N GLN A 229 8.56 -2.68 -26.74
CA GLN A 229 7.83 -1.42 -26.72
C GLN A 229 7.53 -0.97 -25.29
N TRP A 230 7.41 0.35 -25.11
CA TRP A 230 7.03 0.97 -23.86
C TRP A 230 5.53 1.23 -23.81
N ASN A 231 4.90 0.80 -22.71
CA ASN A 231 3.50 1.04 -22.41
C ASN A 231 3.41 1.97 -21.19
N SER A 232 2.55 2.98 -21.23
CA SER A 232 2.17 3.79 -20.07
C SER A 232 1.01 3.16 -19.32
N TRP A 233 1.00 3.29 -18.00
CA TRP A 233 -0.06 2.78 -17.12
C TRP A 233 -0.29 3.66 -15.88
#